data_AF-A0A661NZ81-F1
#
_entry.id   AF-A0A661NZ81-F1
#
_cell.length_a   1.000
_cell.length_b   1.000
_cell.length_c   1.000
_cell.angle_alpha   90.00
_cell.angle_beta   90.00
_cell.angle_gamma   90.00
#
_symmetry.space_group_name_H-M   'P 1'
#
loop_
_entity.id
_entity.type
_entity.pdbx_description
1 polymer ?
#
loop_
_entity_poly.entity_id
_entity_poly.type
_entity_poly.pdbx_seq_one_letter_code
_entity_poly.pdbx_strand_id
1 'polypeptide(L)' 'MRIATYVYPGWHPIPEDPIVFTASLNEWSEGHYLEPDEQHGTGWLEAIRAARGD' A
#
# COMPACT_ATOMS: atom_id res chain seq x y z
N MET A 1 -22.28 -12.73 4.59
CA MET A 1 -22.64 -11.44 3.97
C MET A 1 -21.40 -10.90 3.26
N ARG A 2 -21.37 -10.91 1.93
CA ARG A 2 -20.29 -10.32 1.11
C ARG A 2 -20.87 -9.07 0.47
N ILE A 3 -20.39 -7.90 0.88
CA ILE A 3 -20.72 -6.64 0.22
C ILE A 3 -19.80 -6.57 -1.00
N ALA A 4 -20.36 -6.79 -2.18
CA ALA A 4 -19.69 -6.52 -3.44
C ALA A 4 -19.89 -5.04 -3.77
N THR A 5 -18.91 -4.21 -3.42
CA THR A 5 -18.79 -2.89 -4.01
C THR A 5 -18.62 -3.07 -5.52
N TYR A 6 -19.52 -2.47 -6.29
CA TYR A 6 -19.56 -2.53 -7.75
C TYR A 6 -18.27 -1.91 -8.33
N VAL A 7 -17.30 -2.76 -8.69
CA VAL A 7 -16.16 -2.37 -9.53
C VAL A 7 -16.43 -2.98 -10.90
N TYR A 8 -16.55 -2.14 -11.93
CA TYR A 8 -16.58 -2.56 -13.33
C TYR A 8 -15.35 -3.43 -13.61
N PRO A 9 -15.44 -4.77 -13.67
CA PRO A 9 -14.31 -5.57 -14.05
C PRO A 9 -14.37 -5.59 -15.57
N GLY A 10 -13.77 -4.59 -16.23
CA GLY A 10 -13.22 -4.89 -17.55
C GLY A 10 -12.40 -6.17 -17.44
N TRP A 11 -12.47 -7.07 -18.43
CA TRP A 11 -11.92 -8.45 -18.43
C TRP A 11 -10.50 -8.56 -17.82
N HIS A 12 -10.42 -8.55 -16.50
CA HIS A 12 -9.19 -8.71 -15.75
C HIS A 12 -9.49 -9.68 -14.61
N PRO A 13 -8.80 -10.83 -14.56
CA PRO A 13 -8.93 -11.73 -13.43
C PRO A 13 -8.55 -10.97 -12.16
N ILE A 14 -9.35 -11.10 -11.11
CA ILE A 14 -8.98 -10.59 -9.79
C ILE A 14 -7.89 -11.53 -9.28
N PRO A 15 -6.68 -11.04 -8.99
CA PRO A 15 -5.64 -11.86 -8.41
C PRO A 15 -6.13 -12.49 -7.10
N GLU A 16 -5.84 -13.78 -6.90
CA GLU A 16 -6.19 -14.49 -5.66
C GLU A 16 -5.20 -14.21 -4.51
N ASP A 17 -4.08 -13.54 -4.82
CA ASP A 17 -3.05 -13.21 -3.84
C ASP A 17 -3.60 -12.28 -2.75
N PRO A 18 -3.19 -12.48 -1.47
CA PRO A 18 -3.58 -11.59 -0.39
C PRO A 18 -3.13 -10.15 -0.65
N ILE A 19 -4.07 -9.21 -0.60
CA ILE A 19 -3.79 -7.79 -0.76
C ILE A 19 -3.56 -7.15 0.62
N VAL A 20 -2.49 -6.37 0.75
CA VAL A 20 -2.21 -5.54 1.93
C VAL A 20 -2.24 -4.07 1.50
N PHE A 21 -2.86 -3.23 2.32
CA PHE A 21 -2.89 -1.78 2.13
C PHE A 21 -2.01 -1.11 3.18
N THR A 22 -1.27 -0.09 2.77
CA THR A 22 -0.63 0.88 3.67
C THR A 22 -1.59 2.04 3.92
N ALA A 23 -1.51 2.69 5.08
CA ALA A 23 -2.41 3.79 5.43
C ALA A 23 -2.35 4.95 4.41
N SER A 24 -1.13 5.30 3.96
CA SER A 24 -0.89 6.46 3.11
C SER A 24 0.52 6.45 2.54
N LEU A 25 0.70 7.14 1.42
CA LEU A 25 2.04 7.46 0.91
C LEU A 25 2.54 8.78 1.51
N ASN A 26 1.68 9.79 1.60
CA ASN A 26 2.08 11.17 1.90
C ASN A 26 1.09 11.90 2.84
N GLU A 27 0.54 11.22 3.85
CA GLU A 27 -0.28 11.89 4.88
C GLU A 27 0.59 12.40 6.04
N TRP A 28 1.21 13.53 5.80
CA TRP A 28 2.17 14.15 6.71
C TRP A 28 1.54 14.68 7.99
N SER A 29 0.31 15.18 7.94
CA SER A 29 -0.29 15.91 9.06
C SER A 29 -0.59 14.99 10.24
N GLU A 30 -0.85 13.72 9.96
CA GLU A 30 -1.10 12.67 10.96
C GLU A 30 0.15 11.80 11.26
N GLY A 31 1.28 12.11 10.62
CA GLY A 31 2.53 11.36 10.80
C GLY A 31 2.56 9.99 10.10
N HIS A 32 1.57 9.71 9.25
CA HIS A 32 1.50 8.48 8.46
C HIS A 32 2.01 8.79 7.04
N TYR A 33 3.33 8.70 6.84
CA TYR A 33 3.93 8.89 5.53
C TYR A 33 4.98 7.81 5.25
N LEU A 34 5.09 7.46 3.97
CA LEU A 34 6.12 6.58 3.43
C LEU A 34 6.97 7.30 2.37
N GLU A 35 6.54 8.50 1.96
CA GLU A 35 7.26 9.37 1.06
C GLU A 35 8.68 9.61 1.56
N PRO A 36 9.71 9.50 0.69
CA PRO A 36 11.06 9.80 1.08
C PRO A 36 11.24 11.22 1.58
N ASP A 37 12.04 11.36 2.63
CA ASP A 37 12.22 12.63 3.34
C ASP A 37 13.69 12.90 3.68
N GLU A 38 13.97 14.02 4.32
CA GLU A 38 15.34 14.38 4.71
C GLU A 38 15.84 13.58 5.93
N GLN A 39 14.94 13.07 6.78
CA GLN A 39 15.30 12.42 8.04
C GLN A 39 15.60 10.92 7.88
N HIS A 40 14.77 10.23 7.11
CA HIS A 40 14.76 8.79 6.89
C HIS A 40 15.10 8.40 5.45
N GLY A 41 15.14 9.36 4.51
CA GLY A 41 15.42 9.07 3.10
C GLY A 41 14.41 8.05 2.56
N THR A 42 14.88 6.98 1.94
CA THR A 42 14.02 5.88 1.45
C THR A 42 13.74 4.80 2.50
N GLY A 43 14.10 5.02 3.77
CA GLY A 43 14.09 3.99 4.82
C GLY A 43 12.74 3.29 4.99
N TRP A 44 11.61 4.02 4.89
CA TRP A 44 10.28 3.42 4.96
C TRP A 44 9.97 2.48 3.80
N LEU A 45 10.39 2.83 2.59
CA LEU A 45 10.22 1.99 1.40
C LEU A 45 11.07 0.72 1.47
N GLU A 46 12.30 0.84 1.97
CA GLU A 46 13.18 -0.32 2.19
C GLU A 46 12.61 -1.26 3.27
N ALA A 47 12.02 -0.72 4.34
CA ALA A 47 11.35 -1.52 5.36
C ALA A 47 10.15 -2.30 4.78
N ILE A 48 9.35 -1.67 3.91
CA ILE A 48 8.24 -2.34 3.21
C ILE A 48 8.76 -3.45 2.28
N ARG A 49 9.83 -3.17 1.53
CA ARG A 49 10.47 -4.16 0.67
C ARG A 49 10.95 -5.38 1.47
N ALA A 50 11.63 -5.15 2.58
CA ALA A 50 12.08 -6.21 3.48
C ALA A 50 10.91 -7.01 4.07
N ALA A 51 9.81 -6.34 4.44
CA ALA A 51 8.61 -7.00 4.96
C ALA A 51 7.87 -7.84 3.91
N ARG A 52 7.92 -7.45 2.63
CA ARG A 52 7.37 -8.24 1.51
C ARG A 52 8.17 -9.53 1.27
N GLY A 53 9.44 -9.57 1.67
CA GLY A 53 10.31 -10.72 1.47
C GLY A 53 11.01 -10.77 0.11
N ASP A 54 11.21 -9.60 -0.52
CA ASP A 54 11.97 -9.44 -1.77
C ASP A 54 13.50 -9.46 -1.58
#